data_AF-A0A7X2LWM2-F1
#
_entry.id   AF-A0A7X2LWM2-F1
#
_cell.length_a   1.000
_cell.length_b   1.000
_cell.length_c   1.000
_cell.angle_alpha   90.00
_cell.angle_beta   90.00
_cell.angle_gamma   90.00
#
_symmetry.space_group_name_H-M   'P 1'
#
loop_
_entity.id
_entity.type
_entity.pdbx_description
1 polymer ?
#
loop_
_entity_poly.entity_id
_entity_poly.type
_entity_poly.pdbx_seq_one_letter_code
_entity_poly.pdbx_strand_id
1 'polypeptide(L)'
;MSKRVRIYQPGPASAMVHEDTPALPAPAAGEVRLRHEAIGVNFVDTMFRSGAFRAPLPLEMGVEGAGVIEQVGPGVTGFTVGDRVAYFFSFGAYADERLIEARHLVKLPRYISSDTAAATFTKGLTAWMMLYGAHQVHPGEVVLVHGAAGGVGSIVARWAKALGATVIATVGTAAKAASVRSYGIEHVLDANDPKLAQRVLTLTGGRGVDVVYELIGKATFAQSVAALRAGGELIHVGNASGSPDIDQEAIAARNIRYMQPSTGQYVAERTALERASADLFRAIEQGIFGQEVPAVYSLNGVARAHQDLADRKILGSAILRPAVPNVSDIAKAVVRRNTEEVQGGGNFALFDELFADAFVDHTPQPNCTPDKPGARALYEKLREAFPDFHAVIHWQTADGDRVTTYKTYHGTHQGAFLGVQPTGRKIQFDTVDVMRVENGQITEHWGVAHLYSLMQQLGAIA
;
A
#
# COMPACT_ATOMS: atom_id res chain seq x y z
N MET A 1 1.65 -3.03 -15.86
CA MET A 1 1.63 -1.58 -15.62
C MET A 1 1.51 -1.38 -14.12
N SER A 2 2.29 -0.49 -13.52
CA SER A 2 2.19 -0.15 -12.10
C SER A 2 1.31 1.09 -11.92
N LYS A 3 0.47 1.17 -10.89
CA LYS A 3 -0.33 2.37 -10.61
C LYS A 3 0.36 3.24 -9.60
N ARG A 4 0.23 4.55 -9.76
CA ARG A 4 0.67 5.56 -8.78
C ARG A 4 -0.31 6.73 -8.70
N VAL A 5 -0.16 7.53 -7.66
CA VAL A 5 -0.95 8.74 -7.42
C VAL A 5 -0.04 9.95 -7.25
N ARG A 6 -0.31 11.01 -8.01
CA ARG A 6 0.45 12.27 -7.98
C ARG A 6 -0.46 13.49 -7.85
N ILE A 7 0.14 14.62 -7.51
CA ILE A 7 -0.47 15.94 -7.74
C ILE A 7 0.44 16.79 -8.62
N TYR A 8 -0.16 17.52 -9.54
CA TYR A 8 0.53 18.50 -10.39
C TYR A 8 0.42 19.93 -9.87
N GLN A 9 -0.55 20.16 -8.99
CA GLN A 9 -0.77 21.42 -8.29
C GLN A 9 -1.48 21.13 -6.95
N PRO A 10 -1.31 21.99 -5.94
CA PRO A 10 -2.05 21.85 -4.70
C PRO A 10 -3.56 21.98 -4.91
N GLY A 11 -4.36 21.31 -4.09
CA GLY A 11 -5.81 21.40 -4.24
C GLY A 11 -6.66 20.47 -3.37
N PRO A 12 -7.96 20.36 -3.69
CA PRO A 12 -8.88 19.42 -3.05
C PRO A 12 -8.48 17.97 -3.30
N ALA A 13 -9.17 17.01 -2.68
CA ALA A 13 -8.88 15.59 -2.87
C ALA A 13 -8.93 15.15 -4.35
N SER A 14 -9.75 15.81 -5.17
CA SER A 14 -9.85 15.57 -6.63
C SER A 14 -8.64 16.06 -7.44
N ALA A 15 -7.68 16.79 -6.83
CA ALA A 15 -6.43 17.16 -7.47
C ALA A 15 -5.44 15.98 -7.58
N MET A 16 -5.69 14.88 -6.87
CA MET A 16 -4.90 13.65 -6.98
C MET A 16 -5.22 12.93 -8.28
N VAL A 17 -4.19 12.70 -9.09
CA VAL A 17 -4.27 12.06 -10.41
C VAL A 17 -3.74 10.63 -10.30
N HIS A 18 -4.55 9.68 -10.76
CA HIS A 18 -4.14 8.28 -10.92
C HIS A 18 -3.43 8.11 -12.26
N GLU A 19 -2.26 7.50 -12.24
CA GLU A 19 -1.47 7.23 -13.44
C GLU A 19 -1.09 5.75 -13.51
N ASP A 20 -1.29 5.16 -14.69
CA ASP A 20 -0.64 3.91 -15.05
C ASP A 20 0.78 4.23 -15.54
N THR A 21 1.75 3.50 -15.01
CA THR A 21 3.15 3.57 -15.41
C THR A 21 3.55 2.32 -16.18
N PRO A 22 4.43 2.47 -17.19
CA PRO A 22 5.16 1.34 -17.77
C PRO A 22 5.85 0.52 -16.68
N ALA A 23 6.32 -0.68 -17.02
CA ALA A 23 7.11 -1.48 -16.09
C ALA A 23 8.26 -0.64 -15.51
N LEU A 24 8.42 -0.67 -14.19
CA LEU A 24 9.52 0.04 -13.53
C LEU A 24 10.86 -0.50 -14.05
N PRO A 25 11.88 0.36 -14.21
CA PRO A 25 13.23 -0.11 -14.54
C PRO A 25 13.80 -0.97 -13.39
N ALA A 26 14.94 -1.63 -13.65
CA ALA A 26 15.69 -2.29 -12.59
C ALA A 26 16.13 -1.27 -11.52
N PRO A 27 16.16 -1.62 -10.22
CA PRO A 27 16.60 -0.71 -9.17
C PRO A 27 18.02 -0.22 -9.39
N ALA A 28 18.27 1.07 -9.16
CA ALA A 28 19.62 1.62 -9.22
C ALA A 28 20.48 1.17 -8.03
N ALA A 29 21.75 1.59 -8.02
CA ALA A 29 22.63 1.31 -6.88
C ALA A 29 22.05 1.90 -5.58
N GLY A 30 21.97 1.10 -4.53
CA GLY A 30 21.38 1.50 -3.25
C GLY A 30 19.85 1.45 -3.19
N GLU A 31 19.16 1.09 -4.28
CA GLU A 31 17.69 0.99 -4.33
C GLU A 31 17.19 -0.45 -4.31
N VAL A 32 15.92 -0.61 -3.96
CA VAL A 32 15.17 -1.84 -4.15
C VAL A 32 13.89 -1.57 -4.91
N ARG A 33 13.34 -2.60 -5.57
CA ARG A 33 11.96 -2.62 -6.01
C ARG A 33 11.11 -3.19 -4.88
N LEU A 34 10.19 -2.37 -4.38
CA LEU A 34 9.25 -2.72 -3.32
C LEU A 34 7.85 -2.81 -3.92
N ARG A 35 7.23 -3.99 -3.81
CA ARG A 35 5.78 -4.13 -4.04
C ARG A 35 5.05 -3.89 -2.74
N HIS A 36 4.15 -2.92 -2.72
CA HIS A 36 3.36 -2.62 -1.53
C HIS A 36 2.29 -3.69 -1.29
N GLU A 37 2.12 -4.04 -0.03
CA GLU A 37 0.99 -4.85 0.45
C GLU A 37 -0.03 -3.98 1.18
N ALA A 38 0.44 -2.92 1.86
CA ALA A 38 -0.39 -1.92 2.51
C ALA A 38 0.35 -0.57 2.54
N ILE A 39 -0.41 0.52 2.44
CA ILE A 39 0.13 1.88 2.38
C ILE A 39 -0.54 2.71 3.49
N GLY A 40 0.24 3.45 4.26
CA GLY A 40 -0.29 4.28 5.33
C GLY A 40 -0.89 5.58 4.81
N VAL A 41 -2.07 5.96 5.30
CA VAL A 41 -2.66 7.29 5.08
C VAL A 41 -2.38 8.16 6.30
N ASN A 42 -1.78 9.33 6.08
CA ASN A 42 -1.36 10.25 7.13
C ASN A 42 -1.96 11.65 6.92
N PHE A 43 -2.22 12.37 8.02
CA PHE A 43 -2.79 13.73 7.92
C PHE A 43 -1.85 14.67 7.17
N VAL A 44 -0.53 14.47 7.29
CA VAL A 44 0.51 15.19 6.55
C VAL A 44 0.35 15.07 5.04
N ASP A 45 -0.15 13.94 4.54
CA ASP A 45 -0.41 13.76 3.10
C ASP A 45 -1.45 14.77 2.60
N THR A 46 -2.45 15.10 3.44
CA THR A 46 -3.46 16.10 3.10
C THR A 46 -2.91 17.54 3.14
N MET A 47 -1.91 17.79 3.99
CA MET A 47 -1.22 19.08 4.11
C MET A 47 -0.31 19.37 2.92
N PHE A 48 0.41 18.35 2.42
CA PHE A 48 1.15 18.46 1.17
C PHE A 48 0.20 18.59 -0.03
N ARG A 49 -0.89 17.79 -0.06
CA ARG A 49 -1.90 17.88 -1.12
C ARG A 49 -2.56 19.26 -1.21
N SER A 50 -2.94 19.85 -0.08
CA SER A 50 -3.60 21.16 -0.05
C SER A 50 -2.65 22.33 -0.28
N GLY A 51 -1.33 22.10 -0.21
CA GLY A 51 -0.30 23.14 -0.32
C GLY A 51 -0.04 23.89 0.97
N ALA A 52 -0.65 23.47 2.09
CA ALA A 52 -0.31 23.99 3.41
C ALA A 52 1.17 23.72 3.74
N PHE A 53 1.68 22.55 3.32
CA PHE A 53 3.12 22.28 3.25
C PHE A 53 3.58 22.31 1.80
N ARG A 54 4.68 23.02 1.55
CA ARG A 54 5.27 23.16 0.20
C ARG A 54 6.15 21.95 -0.11
N ALA A 55 6.03 21.44 -1.33
CA ALA A 55 6.92 20.43 -1.91
C ALA A 55 7.07 20.68 -3.42
N PRO A 56 8.17 20.20 -4.05
CA PRO A 56 8.33 20.25 -5.51
C PRO A 56 7.21 19.48 -6.23
N LEU A 57 6.80 19.99 -7.40
CA LEU A 57 5.76 19.40 -8.24
C LEU A 57 6.33 18.92 -9.58
N PRO A 58 5.80 17.83 -10.19
CA PRO A 58 4.73 16.98 -9.66
C PRO A 58 5.18 16.20 -8.42
N LEU A 59 4.30 16.10 -7.43
CA LEU A 59 4.60 15.42 -6.17
C LEU A 59 4.03 14.01 -6.20
N GLU A 60 4.91 13.04 -5.93
CA GLU A 60 4.55 11.64 -5.67
C GLU A 60 3.92 11.52 -4.28
N MET A 61 2.65 11.12 -4.22
CA MET A 61 1.88 11.19 -2.98
C MET A 61 2.16 10.03 -2.02
N GLY A 62 1.89 10.28 -0.74
CA GLY A 62 2.02 9.32 0.35
C GLY A 62 3.45 9.13 0.83
N VAL A 63 3.61 8.94 2.13
CA VAL A 63 4.93 8.93 2.79
C VAL A 63 5.27 7.62 3.52
N GLU A 64 4.37 6.66 3.55
CA GLU A 64 4.48 5.44 4.36
C GLU A 64 3.91 4.22 3.65
N GLY A 65 4.61 3.09 3.72
CA GLY A 65 4.12 1.83 3.19
C GLY A 65 4.84 0.62 3.79
N ALA A 66 4.23 -0.54 3.59
CA ALA A 66 4.77 -1.84 3.93
C ALA A 66 4.58 -2.82 2.77
N GLY A 67 5.54 -3.69 2.56
CA GLY A 67 5.53 -4.59 1.41
C GLY A 67 6.69 -5.57 1.35
N VAL A 68 6.88 -6.16 0.17
CA VAL A 68 7.90 -7.18 -0.10
C VAL A 68 8.90 -6.67 -1.11
N ILE A 69 10.18 -6.88 -0.84
CA ILE A 69 11.26 -6.60 -1.79
C ILE A 69 11.21 -7.63 -2.93
N GLU A 70 11.04 -7.17 -4.16
CA GLU A 70 10.99 -8.01 -5.36
C GLU A 70 12.32 -8.02 -6.12
N GLN A 71 13.08 -6.94 -6.05
CA GLN A 71 14.42 -6.83 -6.65
C GLN A 71 15.32 -5.96 -5.78
N VAL A 72 16.61 -6.26 -5.78
CA VAL A 72 17.63 -5.53 -5.03
C VAL A 72 18.66 -4.98 -6.01
N GLY A 73 18.93 -3.68 -5.94
CA GLY A 73 19.93 -3.01 -6.76
C GLY A 73 21.36 -3.21 -6.25
N PRO A 74 22.37 -2.85 -7.06
CA PRO A 74 23.77 -2.98 -6.69
C PRO A 74 24.12 -2.25 -5.37
N GLY A 75 24.99 -2.84 -4.55
CA GLY A 75 25.51 -2.20 -3.33
C GLY A 75 24.54 -2.14 -2.15
N VAL A 76 23.31 -2.63 -2.29
CA VAL A 76 22.39 -2.81 -1.15
C VAL A 76 22.89 -3.98 -0.30
N THR A 77 23.06 -3.72 1.00
CA THR A 77 23.43 -4.75 1.99
C THR A 77 22.35 -4.85 3.06
N GLY A 78 22.25 -6.01 3.71
CA GLY A 78 21.27 -6.24 4.79
C GLY A 78 19.85 -6.54 4.33
N PHE A 79 19.54 -6.46 3.02
CA PHE A 79 18.24 -6.80 2.43
C PHE A 79 18.36 -7.79 1.29
N THR A 80 17.38 -8.67 1.15
CA THR A 80 17.25 -9.66 0.07
C THR A 80 15.84 -9.69 -0.49
N VAL A 81 15.68 -10.22 -1.71
CA VAL A 81 14.35 -10.49 -2.29
C VAL A 81 13.54 -11.37 -1.34
N GLY A 82 12.25 -11.04 -1.18
CA GLY A 82 11.33 -11.70 -0.25
C GLY A 82 11.30 -11.10 1.16
N ASP A 83 12.22 -10.21 1.52
CA ASP A 83 12.14 -9.50 2.80
C ASP A 83 10.88 -8.64 2.88
N ARG A 84 10.17 -8.76 4.00
CA ARG A 84 9.05 -7.88 4.37
C ARG A 84 9.60 -6.64 5.06
N VAL A 85 9.25 -5.47 4.56
CA VAL A 85 9.78 -4.19 5.04
C VAL A 85 8.67 -3.15 5.20
N ALA A 86 8.93 -2.15 6.05
CA ALA A 86 8.20 -0.90 6.11
C ALA A 86 9.19 0.27 6.07
N TYR A 87 8.69 1.48 5.84
CA TYR A 87 9.52 2.67 5.81
C TYR A 87 8.80 3.89 6.35
N PHE A 88 9.62 4.82 6.85
CA PHE A 88 9.18 6.08 7.40
C PHE A 88 9.44 7.22 6.41
N PHE A 89 8.39 8.00 6.17
CA PHE A 89 8.46 9.34 5.60
C PHE A 89 9.22 9.48 4.26
N SER A 90 8.85 8.66 3.26
CA SER A 90 9.39 8.71 1.89
C SER A 90 8.28 8.88 0.85
N PHE A 91 8.26 10.02 0.14
CA PHE A 91 7.27 10.36 -0.89
C PHE A 91 7.16 9.30 -1.97
N GLY A 92 5.95 9.09 -2.52
CA GLY A 92 5.65 8.08 -3.55
C GLY A 92 5.15 6.76 -3.01
N ALA A 93 4.64 6.74 -1.78
CA ALA A 93 4.03 5.54 -1.21
C ALA A 93 2.72 5.14 -1.87
N TYR A 94 1.97 6.09 -2.46
CA TYR A 94 0.69 5.83 -3.10
C TYR A 94 0.86 5.20 -4.48
N ALA A 95 1.42 3.99 -4.51
CA ALA A 95 1.68 3.21 -5.71
C ALA A 95 1.59 1.70 -5.41
N ASP A 96 1.30 0.87 -6.42
CA ASP A 96 1.29 -0.60 -6.23
C ASP A 96 2.71 -1.16 -6.00
N GLU A 97 3.69 -0.61 -6.71
CA GLU A 97 5.12 -0.89 -6.55
C GLU A 97 5.94 0.39 -6.76
N ARG A 98 7.15 0.45 -6.22
CA ARG A 98 8.06 1.58 -6.37
C ARG A 98 9.53 1.18 -6.29
N LEU A 99 10.39 2.03 -6.82
CA LEU A 99 11.80 2.08 -6.45
C LEU A 99 11.97 2.94 -5.19
N ILE A 100 12.80 2.48 -4.25
CA ILE A 100 13.08 3.19 -3.00
C ILE A 100 14.50 2.87 -2.53
N GLU A 101 15.21 3.87 -2.01
CA GLU A 101 16.52 3.67 -1.42
C GLU A 101 16.44 2.78 -0.17
N ALA A 102 17.30 1.76 -0.10
CA ALA A 102 17.31 0.76 0.96
C ALA A 102 17.54 1.36 2.36
N ARG A 103 18.17 2.55 2.45
CA ARG A 103 18.40 3.24 3.72
C ARG A 103 17.11 3.63 4.45
N HIS A 104 15.99 3.79 3.74
CA HIS A 104 14.69 4.11 4.34
C HIS A 104 13.97 2.89 4.92
N LEU A 105 14.41 1.69 4.57
CA LEU A 105 13.69 0.46 4.87
C LEU A 105 14.06 -0.08 6.25
N VAL A 106 13.06 -0.64 6.92
CA VAL A 106 13.21 -1.39 8.16
C VAL A 106 12.54 -2.75 7.97
N LYS A 107 13.25 -3.82 8.34
CA LYS A 107 12.70 -5.18 8.27
C LYS A 107 11.57 -5.37 9.26
N LEU A 108 10.48 -5.99 8.79
CA LEU A 108 9.36 -6.36 9.62
C LEU A 108 9.63 -7.72 10.30
N PRO A 109 9.49 -7.82 11.63
CA PRO A 109 9.39 -9.09 12.33
C PRO A 109 8.23 -9.93 11.77
N ARG A 110 8.37 -11.27 11.81
CA ARG A 110 7.37 -12.19 11.26
C ARG A 110 5.95 -11.97 11.83
N TYR A 111 5.86 -11.58 13.10
CA TYR A 111 4.59 -11.36 13.79
C TYR A 111 3.89 -10.04 13.45
N ILE A 112 4.57 -9.12 12.75
CA ILE A 112 3.97 -7.84 12.33
C ILE A 112 3.44 -8.00 10.91
N SER A 113 2.12 -7.85 10.74
CA SER A 113 1.47 -7.83 9.44
C SER A 113 1.77 -6.52 8.69
N SER A 114 1.66 -6.53 7.36
CA SER A 114 1.91 -5.34 6.54
C SER A 114 0.83 -4.28 6.81
N ASP A 115 -0.42 -4.70 7.06
CA ASP A 115 -1.51 -3.83 7.51
C ASP A 115 -1.17 -3.14 8.84
N THR A 116 -0.69 -3.89 9.84
CA THR A 116 -0.26 -3.33 11.12
C THR A 116 0.88 -2.34 10.92
N ALA A 117 1.89 -2.69 10.12
CA ALA A 117 3.01 -1.81 9.84
C ALA A 117 2.56 -0.51 9.15
N ALA A 118 1.78 -0.58 8.07
CA ALA A 118 1.25 0.59 7.37
C ALA A 118 0.29 1.43 8.23
N ALA A 119 -0.42 0.80 9.17
CA ALA A 119 -1.28 1.50 10.11
C ALA A 119 -0.48 2.25 11.19
N THR A 120 0.69 1.75 11.59
CA THR A 120 1.36 2.19 12.83
C THR A 120 2.72 2.84 12.64
N PHE A 121 3.50 2.57 11.59
CA PHE A 121 4.94 2.82 11.60
C PHE A 121 5.31 4.30 11.79
N THR A 122 4.81 5.19 10.94
CA THR A 122 5.01 6.65 10.97
C THR A 122 4.40 7.28 12.20
N LYS A 123 3.21 6.82 12.58
CA LYS A 123 2.50 7.33 13.77
C LYS A 123 3.21 6.90 15.05
N GLY A 124 3.72 5.68 15.06
CA GLY A 124 4.47 5.04 16.13
C GLY A 124 5.86 5.64 16.31
N LEU A 125 6.60 5.90 15.24
CA LEU A 125 7.87 6.63 15.32
C LEU A 125 7.68 8.08 15.76
N THR A 126 6.57 8.71 15.36
CA THR A 126 6.19 10.05 15.86
C THR A 126 5.88 9.99 17.36
N ALA A 127 5.10 9.00 17.82
CA ALA A 127 4.83 8.80 19.23
C ALA A 127 6.11 8.48 20.03
N TRP A 128 7.00 7.66 19.47
CA TRP A 128 8.29 7.35 20.08
C TRP A 128 9.15 8.61 20.22
N MET A 129 9.22 9.44 19.18
CA MET A 129 9.91 10.73 19.25
C MET A 129 9.32 11.59 20.38
N MET A 130 7.99 11.65 20.49
CA MET A 130 7.33 12.46 21.51
C MET A 130 7.59 11.97 22.95
N LEU A 131 7.61 10.65 23.16
CA LEU A 131 7.65 9.99 24.48
C LEU A 131 9.05 9.61 24.99
N TYR A 132 10.02 9.51 24.08
CA TYR A 132 11.40 9.12 24.42
C TYR A 132 12.44 10.14 23.95
N GLY A 133 12.13 10.91 22.90
CA GLY A 133 13.04 11.88 22.31
C GLY A 133 12.83 13.29 22.87
N ALA A 134 11.66 13.88 22.59
CA ALA A 134 11.34 15.26 22.93
C ALA A 134 11.05 15.44 24.42
N HIS A 135 10.24 14.54 25.00
CA HIS A 135 9.97 14.48 26.42
C HIS A 135 9.98 13.03 26.87
N GLN A 136 10.99 12.62 27.64
CA GLN A 136 11.08 11.26 28.15
C GLN A 136 10.08 11.07 29.29
N VAL A 137 8.96 10.40 29.00
CA VAL A 137 7.90 10.19 29.99
C VAL A 137 8.37 9.23 31.09
N HIS A 138 8.11 9.61 32.34
CA HIS A 138 8.40 8.82 33.52
C HIS A 138 7.13 8.37 34.27
N PRO A 139 7.17 7.23 34.98
CA PRO A 139 6.06 6.80 35.82
C PRO A 139 5.65 7.88 36.83
N GLY A 140 4.34 8.11 36.97
CA GLY A 140 3.77 9.09 37.89
C GLY A 140 3.63 10.51 37.33
N GLU A 141 4.12 10.80 36.12
CA GLU A 141 3.82 12.06 35.44
C GLU A 141 2.37 12.12 34.96
N VAL A 142 1.82 13.34 34.87
CA VAL A 142 0.50 13.60 34.30
C VAL A 142 0.66 14.20 32.91
N VAL A 143 0.07 13.55 31.91
CA VAL A 143 0.21 13.89 30.49
C VAL A 143 -1.14 14.32 29.93
N LEU A 144 -1.19 15.45 29.23
CA LEU A 144 -2.36 15.83 28.41
C LEU A 144 -2.10 15.49 26.94
N VAL A 145 -2.97 14.67 26.34
CA VAL A 145 -2.89 14.31 24.91
C VAL A 145 -4.09 14.88 24.17
N HIS A 146 -3.85 15.83 23.27
CA HIS A 146 -4.88 16.33 22.38
C HIS A 146 -5.12 15.40 21.18
N GLY A 147 -6.38 15.23 20.78
CA GLY A 147 -6.72 14.39 19.63
C GLY A 147 -6.46 12.90 19.87
N ALA A 148 -6.65 12.41 21.10
CA ALA A 148 -6.29 11.06 21.54
C ALA A 148 -7.01 9.90 20.83
N ALA A 149 -8.01 10.19 19.97
CA ALA A 149 -8.69 9.21 19.15
C ALA A 149 -8.17 9.14 17.69
N GLY A 150 -7.25 10.02 17.30
CA GLY A 150 -6.61 10.01 15.98
C GLY A 150 -5.36 9.14 15.94
N GLY A 151 -4.80 8.92 14.75
CA GLY A 151 -3.72 7.94 14.55
C GLY A 151 -2.47 8.11 15.42
N VAL A 152 -1.95 9.33 15.59
CA VAL A 152 -0.80 9.58 16.49
C VAL A 152 -1.27 9.64 17.95
N GLY A 153 -2.34 10.38 18.22
CA GLY A 153 -2.83 10.61 19.58
C GLY A 153 -3.23 9.32 20.31
N SER A 154 -3.81 8.35 19.60
CA SER A 154 -4.15 7.05 20.19
C SER A 154 -2.91 6.27 20.62
N ILE A 155 -1.86 6.25 19.80
CA ILE A 155 -0.60 5.59 20.13
C ILE A 155 0.09 6.29 21.30
N VAL A 156 0.21 7.62 21.25
CA VAL A 156 0.83 8.42 22.34
C VAL A 156 0.13 8.18 23.66
N ALA A 157 -1.20 8.27 23.69
CA ALA A 157 -1.97 8.13 24.91
C ALA A 157 -1.84 6.73 25.53
N ARG A 158 -1.85 5.69 24.69
CA ARG A 158 -1.73 4.29 25.15
C ARG A 158 -0.32 3.96 25.62
N TRP A 159 0.68 4.45 24.90
CA TRP A 159 2.07 4.20 25.25
C TRP A 159 2.50 4.98 26.49
N ALA A 160 2.07 6.25 26.64
CA ALA A 160 2.27 7.02 27.87
C ALA A 160 1.67 6.31 29.09
N LYS A 161 0.45 5.78 28.96
CA LYS A 161 -0.16 4.96 30.02
C LYS A 161 0.68 3.72 30.34
N ALA A 162 1.16 3.00 29.32
CA ALA A 162 2.00 1.82 29.52
C ALA A 162 3.36 2.16 30.17
N LEU A 163 3.85 3.39 30.01
CA LEU A 163 5.01 3.93 30.70
C LEU A 163 4.73 4.35 32.16
N GLY A 164 3.49 4.20 32.63
CA GLY A 164 3.10 4.51 34.01
C GLY A 164 2.66 5.96 34.24
N ALA A 165 2.41 6.73 33.17
CA ALA A 165 1.85 8.08 33.30
C ALA A 165 0.33 8.07 33.49
N THR A 166 -0.19 9.07 34.19
CA THR A 166 -1.61 9.39 34.21
C THR A 166 -1.97 10.19 32.97
N VAL A 167 -2.82 9.64 32.11
CA VAL A 167 -3.19 10.28 30.84
C VAL A 167 -4.54 10.98 30.96
N ILE A 168 -4.53 12.29 30.66
CA ILE A 168 -5.71 13.09 30.38
C ILE A 168 -5.80 13.24 28.87
N ALA A 169 -6.89 12.80 28.27
CA ALA A 169 -7.09 12.78 26.83
C ALA A 169 -8.18 13.77 26.42
N THR A 170 -8.02 14.42 25.26
CA THR A 170 -9.10 15.21 24.65
C THR A 170 -9.56 14.63 23.32
N VAL A 171 -10.87 14.71 23.10
CA VAL A 171 -11.55 14.20 21.90
C VAL A 171 -12.68 15.12 21.48
N GLY A 172 -13.04 15.11 20.19
CA GLY A 172 -14.08 16.01 19.67
C GLY A 172 -15.51 15.46 19.68
N THR A 173 -15.73 14.19 20.04
CA THR A 173 -17.08 13.58 20.04
C THR A 173 -17.22 12.51 21.13
N ALA A 174 -18.46 12.22 21.54
CA ALA A 174 -18.76 11.17 22.51
C ALA A 174 -18.35 9.76 22.02
N ALA A 175 -18.50 9.47 20.73
CA ALA A 175 -18.06 8.20 20.14
C ALA A 175 -16.53 8.03 20.24
N LYS A 176 -15.77 9.10 19.98
CA LYS A 176 -14.32 9.12 20.18
C LYS A 176 -13.95 8.99 21.66
N ALA A 177 -14.75 9.57 22.55
CA ALA A 177 -14.54 9.42 23.99
C ALA A 177 -14.72 7.98 24.47
N ALA A 178 -15.75 7.28 23.99
CA ALA A 178 -15.97 5.87 24.30
C ALA A 178 -14.80 5.00 23.80
N SER A 179 -14.30 5.26 22.59
CA SER A 179 -13.12 4.59 22.04
C SER A 179 -11.85 4.83 22.86
N VAL A 180 -11.58 6.07 23.29
CA VAL A 180 -10.40 6.35 24.13
C VAL A 180 -10.52 5.69 25.51
N ARG A 181 -11.73 5.66 26.09
CA ARG A 181 -11.97 4.95 27.36
C ARG A 181 -11.77 3.44 27.24
N SER A 182 -12.06 2.82 26.09
CA SER A 182 -11.80 1.38 25.90
C SER A 182 -10.31 1.02 25.88
N TYR A 183 -9.42 2.01 25.71
CA TYR A 183 -7.97 1.85 25.92
C TYR A 183 -7.58 1.87 27.43
N GLY A 184 -8.57 1.99 28.32
CA GLY A 184 -8.41 2.14 29.75
C GLY A 184 -7.94 3.53 30.18
N ILE A 185 -8.14 4.56 29.35
CA ILE A 185 -7.85 5.95 29.71
C ILE A 185 -9.10 6.52 30.37
N GLU A 186 -9.03 6.82 31.67
CA GLU A 186 -10.18 7.23 32.46
C GLU A 186 -10.56 8.71 32.24
N HIS A 187 -9.55 9.59 32.22
CA HIS A 187 -9.73 11.02 32.11
C HIS A 187 -9.87 11.46 30.65
N VAL A 188 -11.11 11.49 30.15
CA VAL A 188 -11.41 11.91 28.77
C VAL A 188 -12.30 13.15 28.78
N LEU A 189 -11.79 14.24 28.20
CA LEU A 189 -12.42 15.56 28.14
C LEU A 189 -12.84 15.92 26.71
N ASP A 190 -13.87 16.77 26.60
CA ASP A 190 -14.26 17.36 25.32
C ASP A 190 -13.22 18.42 24.90
N ALA A 191 -12.66 18.27 23.70
CA ALA A 191 -11.68 19.18 23.15
C ALA A 191 -12.24 20.59 22.86
N ASN A 192 -13.58 20.73 22.75
CA ASN A 192 -14.23 22.01 22.49
C ASN A 192 -14.69 22.73 23.77
N ASP A 193 -14.42 22.17 24.95
CA ASP A 193 -14.83 22.82 26.19
C ASP A 193 -14.03 24.12 26.42
N PRO A 194 -14.68 25.30 26.50
CA PRO A 194 -13.98 26.56 26.76
C PRO A 194 -13.28 26.60 28.13
N LYS A 195 -13.63 25.68 29.04
CA LYS A 195 -13.04 25.49 30.37
C LYS A 195 -12.11 24.27 30.44
N LEU A 196 -11.61 23.79 29.31
CA LEU A 196 -10.73 22.61 29.22
C LEU A 196 -9.56 22.68 30.21
N ALA A 197 -8.79 23.77 30.22
CA ALA A 197 -7.67 23.96 31.13
C ALA A 197 -8.10 23.92 32.60
N GLN A 198 -9.24 24.53 32.94
CA GLN A 198 -9.77 24.49 34.30
C GLN A 198 -10.14 23.07 34.73
N ARG A 199 -10.72 22.26 33.83
CA ARG A 199 -11.01 20.85 34.13
C ARG A 199 -9.73 20.05 34.35
N VAL A 200 -8.70 20.28 33.54
CA VAL A 200 -7.37 19.66 33.70
C VAL A 200 -6.77 20.05 35.06
N LEU A 201 -6.85 21.31 35.44
CA LEU A 201 -6.40 21.79 36.75
C LEU A 201 -7.17 21.10 37.89
N THR A 202 -8.50 20.98 37.79
CA THR A 202 -9.30 20.26 38.78
C THR A 202 -8.88 18.80 38.93
N LEU A 203 -8.63 18.09 37.83
CA LEU A 203 -8.16 16.71 37.83
C LEU A 203 -6.75 16.54 38.43
N THR A 204 -5.96 17.60 38.42
CA THR A 204 -4.57 17.62 38.91
C THR A 204 -4.41 18.34 40.25
N GLY A 205 -5.50 18.61 40.97
CA GLY A 205 -5.47 19.31 42.26
C GLY A 205 -4.90 20.73 42.18
N GLY A 206 -5.05 21.40 41.04
CA GLY A 206 -4.56 22.74 40.77
C GLY A 206 -3.11 22.82 40.30
N ARG A 207 -2.36 21.71 40.28
CA ARG A 207 -0.95 21.69 39.86
C ARG A 207 -0.77 21.93 38.37
N GLY A 208 -1.66 21.38 37.53
CA GLY A 208 -1.47 21.28 36.08
C GLY A 208 -0.69 20.03 35.66
N VAL A 209 -0.60 19.79 34.35
CA VAL A 209 0.08 18.62 33.77
C VAL A 209 1.58 18.85 33.57
N ASP A 210 2.35 17.77 33.61
CA ASP A 210 3.81 17.80 33.39
C ASP A 210 4.16 18.10 31.94
N VAL A 211 3.43 17.50 31.01
CA VAL A 211 3.62 17.66 29.57
C VAL A 211 2.28 17.67 28.84
N VAL A 212 2.20 18.51 27.80
CA VAL A 212 1.12 18.50 26.81
C VAL A 212 1.67 18.05 25.46
N TYR A 213 1.04 17.03 24.90
CA TYR A 213 1.23 16.61 23.51
C TYR A 213 0.17 17.27 22.62
N GLU A 214 0.58 18.33 21.92
CA GLU A 214 -0.25 19.19 21.10
C GLU A 214 -0.21 18.75 19.63
N LEU A 215 -1.31 18.16 19.17
CA LEU A 215 -1.49 17.61 17.81
C LEU A 215 -2.50 18.42 16.96
N ILE A 216 -3.19 19.38 17.57
CA ILE A 216 -4.34 20.09 16.99
C ILE A 216 -3.93 21.52 16.58
N GLY A 217 -3.12 22.21 17.38
CA GLY A 217 -2.63 23.56 17.07
C GLY A 217 -3.62 24.66 17.48
N LYS A 218 -3.97 25.56 16.55
CA LYS A 218 -4.72 26.81 16.80
C LYS A 218 -5.90 26.69 17.78
N ALA A 219 -6.72 25.66 17.65
CA ALA A 219 -7.95 25.52 18.45
C ALA A 219 -7.71 25.18 19.93
N THR A 220 -6.59 24.56 20.29
CA THR A 220 -6.32 24.08 21.66
C THR A 220 -5.13 24.74 22.32
N PHE A 221 -4.23 25.37 21.55
CA PHE A 221 -2.93 25.87 22.03
C PHE A 221 -3.01 26.73 23.30
N ALA A 222 -3.93 27.70 23.37
CA ALA A 222 -4.08 28.55 24.56
C ALA A 222 -4.49 27.74 25.80
N GLN A 223 -5.37 26.75 25.63
CA GLN A 223 -5.78 25.85 26.71
C GLN A 223 -4.62 24.92 27.11
N SER A 224 -3.79 24.49 26.17
CA SER A 224 -2.57 23.71 26.42
C SER A 224 -1.60 24.46 27.33
N VAL A 225 -1.31 25.73 27.01
CA VAL A 225 -0.45 26.60 27.84
C VAL A 225 -1.03 26.80 29.24
N ALA A 226 -2.34 27.01 29.36
CA ALA A 226 -3.01 27.19 30.65
C ALA A 226 -3.06 25.91 31.50
N ALA A 227 -3.17 24.73 30.87
CA ALA A 227 -3.29 23.44 31.55
C ALA A 227 -1.97 22.90 32.14
N LEU A 228 -0.82 23.35 31.62
CA LEU A 228 0.50 22.96 32.10
C LEU A 228 0.74 23.39 33.54
N ARG A 229 1.62 22.70 34.26
CA ARG A 229 2.22 23.24 35.49
C ARG A 229 3.32 24.27 35.18
N ALA A 230 3.74 25.05 36.17
CA ALA A 230 4.97 25.83 36.04
C ALA A 230 6.18 24.91 35.77
N GLY A 231 7.03 25.27 34.82
CA GLY A 231 8.16 24.44 34.39
C GLY A 231 7.78 23.20 33.58
N GLY A 232 6.53 23.06 33.14
CA GLY A 232 6.06 21.95 32.30
C GLY A 232 6.46 22.12 30.83
N GLU A 233 6.19 21.10 30.02
CA GLU A 233 6.61 21.05 28.61
C GLU A 233 5.42 21.03 27.63
N LEU A 234 5.49 21.86 26.59
CA LEU A 234 4.55 21.87 25.49
C LEU A 234 5.22 21.31 24.24
N ILE A 235 4.86 20.08 23.87
CA ILE A 235 5.39 19.36 22.71
C ILE A 235 4.39 19.50 21.56
N HIS A 236 4.64 20.46 20.67
CA HIS A 236 3.73 20.84 19.59
C HIS A 236 4.17 20.22 18.25
N VAL A 237 3.45 19.18 17.83
CA VAL A 237 3.80 18.34 16.67
C VAL A 237 2.80 18.49 15.52
N GLY A 238 1.56 18.85 15.80
CA GLY A 238 0.49 18.89 14.78
C GLY A 238 -0.27 20.21 14.73
N ASN A 239 -0.66 20.62 13.52
CA ASN A 239 -1.44 21.83 13.23
C ASN A 239 -2.77 21.48 12.53
N ALA A 240 -3.49 20.46 13.00
CA ALA A 240 -4.71 19.98 12.35
C ALA A 240 -5.86 21.02 12.30
N SER A 241 -5.79 22.08 13.10
CA SER A 241 -6.69 23.24 13.10
C SER A 241 -6.04 24.53 12.59
N GLY A 242 -4.81 24.43 12.05
CA GLY A 242 -3.97 25.56 11.65
C GLY A 242 -2.96 25.96 12.71
N SER A 243 -2.06 26.89 12.35
CA SER A 243 -1.03 27.41 13.25
C SER A 243 -1.62 28.32 14.32
N PRO A 244 -1.21 28.16 15.60
CA PRO A 244 -1.65 29.02 16.70
C PRO A 244 -0.91 30.36 16.72
N ASP A 245 -1.54 31.37 17.34
CA ASP A 245 -0.85 32.55 17.82
C ASP A 245 -0.17 32.21 19.16
N ILE A 246 1.12 32.53 19.28
CA ILE A 246 1.93 32.13 20.44
C ILE A 246 2.11 33.32 21.38
N ASP A 247 1.49 33.23 22.56
CA ASP A 247 1.71 34.17 23.65
C ASP A 247 3.01 33.84 24.39
N GLN A 248 4.09 34.53 24.00
CA GLN A 248 5.42 34.35 24.58
C GLN A 248 5.49 34.79 26.04
N GLU A 249 4.69 35.79 26.45
CA GLU A 249 4.67 36.30 27.81
C GLU A 249 4.07 35.26 28.75
N ALA A 250 2.94 34.65 28.36
CA ALA A 250 2.30 33.58 29.14
C ALA A 250 3.20 32.35 29.30
N ILE A 251 3.95 31.98 28.26
CA ILE A 251 4.93 30.87 28.29
C ILE A 251 6.08 31.21 29.26
N ALA A 252 6.67 32.41 29.12
CA ALA A 252 7.81 32.84 29.93
C ALA A 252 7.44 33.00 31.41
N ALA A 253 6.27 33.58 31.71
CA ALA A 253 5.81 33.83 33.09
C ALA A 253 5.69 32.54 33.93
N ARG A 254 5.51 31.38 33.29
CA ARG A 254 5.36 30.08 33.96
C ARG A 254 6.55 29.16 33.71
N ASN A 255 7.62 29.66 33.08
CA ASN A 255 8.79 28.88 32.67
C ASN A 255 8.43 27.62 31.87
N ILE A 256 7.41 27.71 31.00
CA ILE A 256 6.99 26.59 30.15
C ILE A 256 8.06 26.37 29.08
N ARG A 257 8.50 25.12 28.90
CA ARG A 257 9.40 24.74 27.81
C ARG A 257 8.57 24.39 26.58
N TYR A 258 8.66 25.21 25.54
CA TYR A 258 7.95 25.01 24.29
C TYR A 258 8.86 24.43 23.21
N MET A 259 8.45 23.33 22.58
CA MET A 259 9.21 22.66 21.53
C MET A 259 8.31 22.26 20.35
N GLN A 260 8.85 22.39 19.13
CA GLN A 260 8.23 21.91 17.89
C GLN A 260 9.11 20.86 17.20
N PRO A 261 9.17 19.64 17.73
CA PRO A 261 10.05 18.62 17.19
C PRO A 261 9.48 18.03 15.89
N SER A 262 10.37 17.64 14.98
CA SER A 262 10.04 16.80 13.81
C SER A 262 10.60 15.40 14.02
N THR A 263 9.79 14.37 13.78
CA THR A 263 10.21 12.95 13.90
C THR A 263 11.50 12.68 13.12
N GLY A 264 11.65 13.27 11.93
CA GLY A 264 12.86 13.12 11.11
C GLY A 264 14.15 13.56 11.79
N GLN A 265 14.12 14.54 12.71
CA GLN A 265 15.30 14.97 13.46
C GLN A 265 15.78 13.92 14.46
N TYR A 266 14.91 12.98 14.86
CA TYR A 266 15.20 11.95 15.86
C TYR A 266 15.48 10.58 15.24
N VAL A 267 15.10 10.37 13.98
CA VAL A 267 15.26 9.08 13.27
C VAL A 267 16.04 9.21 11.95
N ALA A 268 16.74 10.32 11.73
CA ALA A 268 17.56 10.53 10.52
C ALA A 268 18.69 9.51 10.40
N GLU A 269 19.35 9.22 11.52
CA GLU A 269 20.44 8.25 11.57
C GLU A 269 19.92 6.81 11.57
N ARG A 270 20.59 5.93 10.82
CA ARG A 270 20.18 4.52 10.68
C ARG A 270 20.00 3.82 12.03
N THR A 271 20.94 4.00 12.95
CA THR A 271 20.91 3.40 14.28
C THR A 271 19.77 3.94 15.14
N ALA A 272 19.40 5.22 14.96
CA ALA A 272 18.27 5.83 15.67
C ALA A 272 16.93 5.32 15.12
N LEU A 273 16.80 5.21 13.79
CA LEU A 273 15.63 4.60 13.13
C LEU A 273 15.44 3.14 13.58
N GLU A 274 16.51 2.35 13.61
CA GLU A 274 16.47 0.96 14.07
C GLU A 274 16.06 0.84 15.54
N ARG A 275 16.60 1.68 16.42
CA ARG A 275 16.23 1.71 17.84
C ARG A 275 14.76 2.04 18.03
N ALA A 276 14.29 3.13 17.42
CA ALA A 276 12.91 3.56 17.50
C ALA A 276 11.94 2.51 16.92
N SER A 277 12.32 1.86 15.81
CA SER A 277 11.54 0.77 15.23
C SER A 277 11.48 -0.44 16.15
N ALA A 278 12.61 -0.82 16.77
CA ALA A 278 12.67 -1.95 17.69
C ALA A 278 11.79 -1.72 18.93
N ASP A 279 11.80 -0.52 19.50
CA ASP A 279 10.94 -0.16 20.63
C ASP A 279 9.46 -0.17 20.22
N LEU A 280 9.12 0.33 19.02
CA LEU A 280 7.76 0.27 18.48
C LEU A 280 7.29 -1.18 18.29
N PHE A 281 8.11 -2.03 17.69
CA PHE A 281 7.78 -3.44 17.46
C PHE A 281 7.60 -4.19 18.78
N ARG A 282 8.45 -3.92 19.79
CA ARG A 282 8.29 -4.47 21.14
C ARG A 282 6.97 -4.01 21.78
N ALA A 283 6.59 -2.75 21.62
CA ALA A 283 5.32 -2.24 22.13
C ALA A 283 4.10 -2.89 21.45
N ILE A 284 4.19 -3.15 20.14
CA ILE A 284 3.17 -3.92 19.40
C ILE A 284 3.09 -5.36 19.94
N GLU A 285 4.22 -6.04 20.09
CA GLU A 285 4.31 -7.41 20.60
C GLU A 285 3.75 -7.55 22.03
N GLN A 286 3.99 -6.55 22.89
CA GLN A 286 3.44 -6.46 24.23
C GLN A 286 1.93 -6.14 24.26
N GLY A 287 1.30 -5.89 23.10
CA GLY A 287 -0.12 -5.60 23.01
C GLY A 287 -0.51 -4.21 23.52
N ILE A 288 0.44 -3.27 23.68
CA ILE A 288 0.17 -1.89 24.15
C ILE A 288 -0.90 -1.21 23.27
N PHE A 289 -0.82 -1.48 21.96
CA PHE A 289 -1.76 -0.94 20.96
C PHE A 289 -2.94 -1.88 20.64
N GLY A 290 -3.06 -3.02 21.34
CA GLY A 290 -4.17 -3.97 21.16
C GLY A 290 -4.35 -4.39 19.71
N GLN A 291 -5.56 -4.82 19.34
CA GLN A 291 -5.90 -5.04 17.94
C GLN A 291 -6.31 -3.71 17.29
N GLU A 292 -5.41 -3.13 16.53
CA GLU A 292 -5.72 -1.98 15.68
C GLU A 292 -6.35 -2.45 14.37
N VAL A 293 -7.58 -2.01 14.11
CA VAL A 293 -8.30 -2.28 12.86
C VAL A 293 -8.34 -0.96 12.07
N PRO A 294 -7.42 -0.73 11.12
CA PRO A 294 -7.40 0.50 10.35
C PRO A 294 -8.63 0.57 9.44
N ALA A 295 -9.08 1.79 9.14
CA ALA A 295 -9.99 1.99 8.01
C ALA A 295 -9.27 1.62 6.71
N VAL A 296 -9.89 0.77 5.89
CA VAL A 296 -9.28 0.26 4.65
C VAL A 296 -9.95 0.88 3.44
N TYR A 297 -9.13 1.43 2.54
CA TYR A 297 -9.54 1.92 1.24
C TYR A 297 -8.74 1.21 0.15
N SER A 298 -9.24 1.12 -1.07
CA SER A 298 -8.39 0.74 -2.22
C SER A 298 -7.44 1.90 -2.55
N LEU A 299 -6.32 1.62 -3.24
CA LEU A 299 -5.45 2.68 -3.77
C LEU A 299 -6.24 3.66 -4.66
N ASN A 300 -7.16 3.16 -5.48
CA ASN A 300 -8.08 3.99 -6.29
C ASN A 300 -9.07 4.82 -5.43
N GLY A 301 -9.30 4.44 -4.19
CA GLY A 301 -10.16 5.14 -3.24
C GLY A 301 -9.45 6.25 -2.44
N VAL A 302 -8.21 6.59 -2.78
CA VAL A 302 -7.37 7.52 -2.01
C VAL A 302 -8.00 8.91 -1.80
N ALA A 303 -8.71 9.45 -2.79
CA ALA A 303 -9.40 10.73 -2.66
C ALA A 303 -10.46 10.70 -1.54
N ARG A 304 -11.19 9.58 -1.44
CA ARG A 304 -12.16 9.38 -0.35
C ARG A 304 -11.47 9.22 0.99
N ALA A 305 -10.37 8.45 1.06
CA ALA A 305 -9.59 8.30 2.30
C ALA A 305 -9.11 9.65 2.83
N HIS A 306 -8.60 10.50 1.93
CA HIS A 306 -8.19 11.87 2.22
C HIS A 306 -9.35 12.76 2.68
N GLN A 307 -10.53 12.66 2.07
CA GLN A 307 -11.71 13.42 2.48
C GLN A 307 -12.21 12.98 3.87
N ASP A 308 -12.33 11.67 4.10
CA ASP A 308 -12.78 11.12 5.39
C ASP A 308 -11.80 11.48 6.52
N LEU A 309 -10.50 11.56 6.20
CA LEU A 309 -9.48 12.02 7.14
C LEU A 309 -9.63 13.52 7.46
N ALA A 310 -9.81 14.36 6.45
CA ALA A 310 -10.02 15.80 6.61
C ALA A 310 -11.31 16.12 7.39
N ASP A 311 -12.39 15.36 7.13
CA ASP A 311 -13.68 15.44 7.82
C ASP A 311 -13.64 14.83 9.24
N ARG A 312 -12.49 14.30 9.67
CA ARG A 312 -12.28 13.68 11.00
C ARG A 312 -13.21 12.48 11.26
N LYS A 313 -13.64 11.76 10.21
CA LYS A 313 -14.51 10.58 10.28
C LYS A 313 -13.78 9.30 10.69
N ILE A 314 -12.46 9.25 10.45
CA ILE A 314 -11.62 8.09 10.77
C ILE A 314 -11.31 8.06 12.28
N LEU A 315 -11.42 6.87 12.87
CA LEU A 315 -10.95 6.54 14.21
C LEU A 315 -9.62 5.79 14.09
N GLY A 316 -8.60 6.20 14.84
CA GLY A 316 -7.27 5.59 14.74
C GLY A 316 -6.60 5.86 13.40
N SER A 317 -6.20 4.80 12.70
CA SER A 317 -5.43 4.83 11.46
C SER A 317 -6.27 4.45 10.23
N ALA A 318 -5.74 4.77 9.05
CA ALA A 318 -6.27 4.33 7.77
C ALA A 318 -5.13 3.87 6.87
N ILE A 319 -5.44 2.88 6.04
CA ILE A 319 -4.51 2.33 5.06
C ILE A 319 -5.16 2.27 3.68
N LEU A 320 -4.34 2.36 2.64
CA LEU A 320 -4.70 1.98 1.28
C LEU A 320 -4.21 0.57 1.01
N ARG A 321 -5.04 -0.20 0.31
CA ARG A 321 -4.69 -1.51 -0.22
C ARG A 321 -4.42 -1.39 -1.71
N PRO A 322 -3.17 -1.57 -2.15
CA PRO A 322 -2.84 -1.82 -3.54
C PRO A 322 -3.68 -2.97 -4.11
N ALA A 323 -3.90 -2.97 -5.42
CA ALA A 323 -4.42 -4.17 -6.05
C ALA A 323 -3.31 -5.21 -6.01
N VAL A 324 -3.44 -6.24 -5.17
CA VAL A 324 -2.59 -7.42 -5.29
C VAL A 324 -2.97 -8.06 -6.62
N PRO A 325 -2.07 -8.18 -7.62
CA PRO A 325 -2.36 -8.97 -8.79
C PRO A 325 -2.60 -10.39 -8.29
N ASN A 326 -3.86 -10.83 -8.32
CA ASN A 326 -4.17 -12.21 -7.98
C ASN A 326 -3.45 -13.12 -8.99
N VAL A 327 -2.97 -14.29 -8.56
CA VAL A 327 -2.45 -15.36 -9.43
C VAL A 327 -3.29 -15.51 -10.70
N SER A 328 -4.62 -15.41 -10.57
CA SER A 328 -5.56 -15.44 -11.67
C SER A 328 -5.38 -14.34 -12.72
N ASP A 329 -5.06 -13.10 -12.32
CA ASP A 329 -4.85 -11.99 -13.25
C ASP A 329 -3.50 -12.11 -13.96
N ILE A 330 -2.47 -12.57 -13.23
CA ILE A 330 -1.15 -12.88 -13.81
C ILE A 330 -1.27 -14.00 -14.84
N ALA A 331 -1.95 -15.10 -14.47
CA ALA A 331 -2.16 -16.23 -15.35
C ALA A 331 -2.95 -15.82 -16.60
N LYS A 332 -4.04 -15.04 -16.45
CA LYS A 332 -4.82 -14.52 -17.59
C LYS A 332 -3.96 -13.70 -18.54
N ALA A 333 -3.08 -12.85 -18.03
CA ALA A 333 -2.18 -12.04 -18.83
C ALA A 333 -1.20 -12.91 -19.64
N VAL A 334 -0.60 -13.93 -19.02
CA VAL A 334 0.28 -14.90 -19.71
C VAL A 334 -0.46 -15.61 -20.85
N VAL A 335 -1.66 -16.13 -20.58
CA VAL A 335 -2.46 -16.86 -21.59
C VAL A 335 -2.96 -15.95 -22.71
N ARG A 336 -3.27 -14.69 -22.40
CA ARG A 336 -3.62 -13.68 -23.39
C ARG A 336 -2.46 -13.41 -24.35
N ARG A 337 -1.26 -13.19 -23.82
CA ARG A 337 -0.05 -12.99 -24.64
C ARG A 337 0.23 -14.19 -25.55
N ASN A 338 0.10 -15.42 -25.03
CA ASN A 338 0.18 -16.61 -25.85
C ASN A 338 -0.84 -16.60 -27.01
N THR A 339 -2.09 -16.25 -26.72
CA THR A 339 -3.15 -16.24 -27.76
C THR A 339 -2.93 -15.14 -28.81
N GLU A 340 -2.61 -13.92 -28.39
CA GLU A 340 -2.53 -12.76 -29.27
C GLU A 340 -1.18 -12.69 -30.00
N GLU A 341 -0.06 -12.83 -29.28
CA GLU A 341 1.28 -12.62 -29.82
C GLU A 341 1.90 -13.90 -30.38
N VAL A 342 1.67 -15.05 -29.75
CA VAL A 342 2.27 -16.32 -30.20
C VAL A 342 1.41 -16.98 -31.26
N GLN A 343 0.16 -17.33 -30.94
CA GLN A 343 -0.75 -17.98 -31.89
C GLN A 343 -1.11 -17.00 -33.03
N GLY A 344 -1.64 -15.82 -32.68
CA GLY A 344 -2.06 -14.80 -33.64
C GLY A 344 -0.91 -14.03 -34.32
N GLY A 345 0.20 -13.80 -33.61
CA GLY A 345 1.34 -13.04 -34.12
C GLY A 345 2.50 -13.87 -34.68
N GLY A 346 2.56 -15.18 -34.39
CA GLY A 346 3.68 -16.03 -34.80
C GLY A 346 5.00 -15.75 -34.07
N ASN A 347 4.94 -15.14 -32.88
CA ASN A 347 6.13 -14.84 -32.09
C ASN A 347 6.66 -16.09 -31.37
N PHE A 348 7.42 -16.94 -32.08
CA PHE A 348 7.96 -18.18 -31.52
C PHE A 348 9.14 -17.98 -30.56
N ALA A 349 9.77 -16.81 -30.52
CA ALA A 349 10.72 -16.48 -29.46
C ALA A 349 9.99 -16.32 -28.11
N LEU A 350 8.85 -15.63 -28.13
CA LEU A 350 7.98 -15.52 -26.96
C LEU A 350 7.36 -16.88 -26.57
N PHE A 351 7.09 -17.76 -27.53
CA PHE A 351 6.68 -19.14 -27.20
C PHE A 351 7.70 -19.82 -26.29
N ASP A 352 8.99 -19.71 -26.60
CA ASP A 352 10.06 -20.34 -25.82
C ASP A 352 10.17 -19.79 -24.39
N GLU A 353 9.83 -18.51 -24.20
CA GLU A 353 9.74 -17.87 -22.88
C GLU A 353 8.48 -18.31 -22.10
N LEU A 354 7.33 -18.32 -22.77
CA LEU A 354 6.03 -18.54 -22.12
C LEU A 354 5.76 -20.01 -21.79
N PHE A 355 6.34 -20.98 -22.50
CA PHE A 355 6.10 -22.40 -22.23
C PHE A 355 7.22 -22.99 -21.38
N ALA A 356 6.86 -23.68 -20.29
CA ALA A 356 7.83 -24.39 -19.47
C ALA A 356 8.43 -25.59 -20.24
N ASP A 357 9.68 -25.94 -19.95
CA ASP A 357 10.34 -27.07 -20.61
C ASP A 357 9.66 -28.42 -20.28
N ALA A 358 9.04 -28.51 -19.09
CA ALA A 358 8.24 -29.66 -18.66
C ALA A 358 6.75 -29.53 -19.04
N PHE A 359 6.40 -28.70 -20.01
CA PHE A 359 5.01 -28.51 -20.45
C PHE A 359 4.36 -29.81 -20.92
N VAL A 360 3.09 -30.00 -20.56
CA VAL A 360 2.25 -31.14 -20.98
C VAL A 360 0.96 -30.65 -21.65
N ASP A 361 0.73 -31.09 -22.88
CA ASP A 361 -0.58 -31.01 -23.54
C ASP A 361 -1.36 -32.30 -23.30
N HIS A 362 -2.48 -32.19 -22.59
CA HIS A 362 -3.37 -33.31 -22.29
C HIS A 362 -4.33 -33.65 -23.44
N THR A 363 -4.35 -32.82 -24.48
CA THR A 363 -5.24 -32.92 -25.65
C THR A 363 -4.48 -32.68 -26.95
N PRO A 364 -3.37 -33.42 -27.20
CA PRO A 364 -2.55 -33.19 -28.38
C PRO A 364 -3.36 -33.44 -29.65
N GLN A 365 -3.18 -32.57 -30.64
CA GLN A 365 -3.78 -32.77 -31.96
C GLN A 365 -3.18 -34.01 -32.64
N PRO A 366 -3.91 -34.64 -33.58
CA PRO A 366 -3.41 -35.79 -34.32
C PRO A 366 -2.02 -35.51 -34.93
N ASN A 367 -1.10 -36.46 -34.76
CA ASN A 367 0.30 -36.36 -35.21
C ASN A 367 1.15 -35.28 -34.52
N CYS A 368 0.76 -34.83 -33.33
CA CYS A 368 1.59 -33.98 -32.45
C CYS A 368 1.94 -34.75 -31.16
N THR A 369 3.13 -34.50 -30.61
CA THR A 369 3.53 -35.00 -29.30
C THR A 369 2.89 -34.15 -28.18
N PRO A 370 2.66 -34.70 -26.98
CA PRO A 370 2.01 -33.99 -25.88
C PRO A 370 2.95 -33.04 -25.12
N ASP A 371 4.01 -32.53 -25.75
CA ASP A 371 5.10 -31.77 -25.12
C ASP A 371 5.31 -30.41 -25.79
N LYS A 372 6.24 -29.60 -25.25
CA LYS A 372 6.54 -28.24 -25.75
C LYS A 372 6.89 -28.24 -27.26
N PRO A 373 7.75 -29.14 -27.78
CA PRO A 373 7.97 -29.28 -29.22
C PRO A 373 6.70 -29.59 -30.02
N GLY A 374 5.84 -30.47 -29.52
CA GLY A 374 4.58 -30.83 -30.19
C GLY A 374 3.59 -29.66 -30.29
N ALA A 375 3.43 -28.91 -29.20
CA ALA A 375 2.61 -27.70 -29.18
C ALA A 375 3.16 -26.62 -30.14
N ARG A 376 4.49 -26.44 -30.17
CA ARG A 376 5.15 -25.51 -31.11
C ARG A 376 4.87 -25.89 -32.56
N ALA A 377 5.09 -27.16 -32.91
CA ALA A 377 4.87 -27.68 -34.25
C ALA A 377 3.41 -27.51 -34.70
N LEU A 378 2.44 -27.63 -33.80
CA LEU A 378 1.04 -27.36 -34.10
C LEU A 378 0.80 -25.87 -34.45
N TYR A 379 1.36 -24.94 -33.67
CA TYR A 379 1.22 -23.52 -33.93
C TYR A 379 1.90 -23.10 -35.23
N GLU A 380 3.08 -23.65 -35.52
CA GLU A 380 3.78 -23.47 -36.81
C GLU A 380 2.92 -23.96 -37.98
N LYS A 381 2.38 -25.19 -37.90
CA LYS A 381 1.47 -25.75 -38.93
C LYS A 381 0.21 -24.91 -39.12
N LEU A 382 -0.40 -24.39 -38.04
CA LEU A 382 -1.56 -23.51 -38.14
C LEU A 382 -1.21 -22.24 -38.91
N ARG A 383 -0.05 -21.63 -38.65
CA ARG A 383 0.39 -20.42 -39.38
C ARG A 383 0.79 -20.70 -40.82
N GLU A 384 1.38 -21.85 -41.11
CA GLU A 384 1.67 -22.27 -42.48
C GLU A 384 0.37 -22.51 -43.27
N ALA A 385 -0.61 -23.18 -42.64
CA ALA A 385 -1.91 -23.43 -43.24
C ALA A 385 -2.74 -22.15 -43.42
N PHE A 386 -2.64 -21.21 -42.48
CA PHE A 386 -3.42 -19.98 -42.42
C PHE A 386 -2.47 -18.79 -42.17
N PRO A 387 -1.85 -18.20 -43.20
CA PRO A 387 -0.87 -17.12 -43.00
C PRO A 387 -1.42 -15.87 -42.27
N ASP A 388 -2.73 -15.62 -42.40
CA ASP A 388 -3.50 -14.56 -41.75
C ASP A 388 -4.22 -15.03 -40.46
N PHE A 389 -3.74 -16.13 -39.85
CA PHE A 389 -4.30 -16.70 -38.63
C PHE A 389 -4.34 -15.68 -37.50
N HIS A 390 -5.51 -15.51 -36.89
CA HIS A 390 -5.68 -14.71 -35.68
C HIS A 390 -6.81 -15.26 -34.80
N ALA A 391 -6.80 -14.86 -33.54
CA ALA A 391 -7.79 -15.24 -32.55
C ALA A 391 -8.57 -14.02 -32.06
N VAL A 392 -9.88 -14.18 -31.89
CA VAL A 392 -10.73 -13.24 -31.16
C VAL A 392 -11.07 -13.87 -29.82
N ILE A 393 -10.53 -13.34 -28.74
CA ILE A 393 -10.86 -13.77 -27.37
C ILE A 393 -12.22 -13.19 -26.98
N HIS A 394 -13.19 -14.05 -26.69
CA HIS A 394 -14.51 -13.64 -26.22
C HIS A 394 -14.53 -13.44 -24.71
N TRP A 395 -13.92 -14.37 -23.96
CA TRP A 395 -13.77 -14.24 -22.51
C TRP A 395 -12.60 -15.08 -21.97
N GLN A 396 -12.14 -14.68 -20.79
CA GLN A 396 -11.21 -15.45 -19.96
C GLN A 396 -11.71 -15.50 -18.53
N THR A 397 -11.80 -16.70 -17.98
CA THR A 397 -12.00 -16.94 -16.54
C THR A 397 -10.75 -17.61 -15.97
N ALA A 398 -10.55 -17.51 -14.66
CA ALA A 398 -9.45 -18.21 -14.02
C ALA A 398 -9.86 -18.68 -12.62
N ASP A 399 -9.32 -19.83 -12.24
CA ASP A 399 -9.41 -20.41 -10.91
C ASP A 399 -7.97 -20.70 -10.44
N GLY A 400 -7.47 -19.83 -9.56
CA GLY A 400 -6.06 -19.83 -9.16
C GLY A 400 -5.14 -19.63 -10.36
N ASP A 401 -4.33 -20.64 -10.65
CA ASP A 401 -3.32 -20.70 -11.71
C ASP A 401 -3.84 -21.23 -13.05
N ARG A 402 -5.10 -21.68 -13.12
CA ARG A 402 -5.72 -22.20 -14.34
C ARG A 402 -6.57 -21.13 -15.00
N VAL A 403 -6.38 -20.92 -16.29
CA VAL A 403 -7.13 -19.96 -17.10
C VAL A 403 -7.91 -20.69 -18.15
N THR A 404 -9.22 -20.48 -18.18
CA THR A 404 -10.09 -20.94 -19.27
C THR A 404 -10.31 -19.81 -20.26
N THR A 405 -10.02 -20.03 -21.54
CA THR A 405 -10.24 -19.05 -22.60
C THR A 405 -11.21 -19.60 -23.63
N TYR A 406 -12.25 -18.81 -23.96
CA TYR A 406 -13.08 -19.04 -25.14
C TYR A 406 -12.71 -18.03 -26.21
N LYS A 407 -12.40 -18.55 -27.40
CA LYS A 407 -11.97 -17.73 -28.54
C LYS A 407 -12.42 -18.36 -29.85
N THR A 408 -12.53 -17.52 -30.87
CA THR A 408 -12.73 -17.96 -32.26
C THR A 408 -11.45 -17.71 -33.04
N TYR A 409 -10.95 -18.72 -33.72
CA TYR A 409 -9.87 -18.58 -34.67
C TYR A 409 -10.41 -18.24 -36.05
N HIS A 410 -9.64 -17.45 -36.79
CA HIS A 410 -9.93 -17.05 -38.16
C HIS A 410 -8.69 -17.22 -39.03
N GLY A 411 -8.89 -17.45 -40.32
CA GLY A 411 -7.81 -17.47 -41.30
C GLY A 411 -8.28 -17.82 -42.71
N THR A 412 -7.35 -17.84 -43.64
CA THR A 412 -7.54 -18.20 -45.05
C THR A 412 -6.67 -19.42 -45.35
N HIS A 413 -7.28 -20.51 -45.81
CA HIS A 413 -6.59 -21.78 -46.03
C HIS A 413 -5.66 -21.74 -47.25
N GLN A 414 -4.36 -21.52 -47.02
CA GLN A 414 -3.32 -21.40 -48.05
C GLN A 414 -2.22 -22.45 -47.98
N GLY A 415 -2.09 -23.17 -46.87
CA GLY A 415 -1.25 -24.37 -46.73
C GLY A 415 -2.08 -25.61 -46.43
N ALA A 416 -1.46 -26.80 -46.43
CA ALA A 416 -2.16 -28.04 -46.12
C ALA A 416 -2.43 -28.17 -44.61
N PHE A 417 -3.63 -28.60 -44.21
CA PHE A 417 -4.00 -28.79 -42.81
C PHE A 417 -4.90 -30.00 -42.63
N LEU A 418 -4.62 -30.84 -41.62
CA LEU A 418 -5.38 -32.06 -41.31
C LEU A 418 -5.67 -32.96 -42.53
N GLY A 419 -4.71 -33.05 -43.46
CA GLY A 419 -4.83 -33.85 -44.68
C GLY A 419 -5.59 -33.18 -45.83
N VAL A 420 -6.03 -31.93 -45.67
CA VAL A 420 -6.72 -31.15 -46.70
C VAL A 420 -5.73 -30.24 -47.41
N GLN A 421 -5.75 -30.23 -48.74
CA GLN A 421 -4.96 -29.32 -49.58
C GLN A 421 -5.54 -27.90 -49.56
N PRO A 422 -4.72 -26.85 -49.80
CA PRO A 422 -5.17 -25.46 -49.70
C PRO A 422 -6.38 -25.18 -50.59
N THR A 423 -7.39 -24.52 -50.02
CA THR A 423 -8.68 -24.29 -50.68
C THR A 423 -8.96 -22.82 -50.96
N GLY A 424 -8.15 -21.90 -50.43
CA GLY A 424 -8.37 -20.46 -50.50
C GLY A 424 -9.60 -19.98 -49.72
N ARG A 425 -10.29 -20.87 -49.00
CA ARG A 425 -11.49 -20.53 -48.23
C ARG A 425 -11.11 -19.84 -46.93
N LYS A 426 -11.93 -18.86 -46.55
CA LYS A 426 -11.91 -18.30 -45.20
C LYS A 426 -12.55 -19.30 -44.24
N ILE A 427 -11.93 -19.45 -43.08
CA ILE A 427 -12.41 -20.30 -42.00
C ILE A 427 -12.63 -19.49 -40.74
N GLN A 428 -13.54 -19.97 -39.91
CA GLN A 428 -13.64 -19.58 -38.52
C GLN A 428 -14.06 -20.78 -37.66
N PHE A 429 -13.42 -21.00 -36.53
CA PHE A 429 -13.84 -22.09 -35.64
C PHE A 429 -13.56 -21.75 -34.19
N ASP A 430 -14.48 -22.20 -33.35
CA ASP A 430 -14.47 -21.93 -31.93
C ASP A 430 -13.56 -22.91 -31.19
N THR A 431 -12.93 -22.42 -30.14
CA THR A 431 -12.15 -23.23 -29.21
C THR A 431 -12.36 -22.76 -27.78
N VAL A 432 -12.37 -23.74 -26.87
CA VAL A 432 -12.22 -23.51 -25.44
C VAL A 432 -10.97 -24.25 -25.01
N ASP A 433 -10.04 -23.53 -24.40
CA ASP A 433 -8.85 -24.11 -23.78
C ASP A 433 -8.76 -23.73 -22.29
N VAL A 434 -8.03 -24.57 -21.56
CA VAL A 434 -7.57 -24.34 -20.20
C VAL A 434 -6.06 -24.42 -20.23
N MET A 435 -5.38 -23.41 -19.70
CA MET A 435 -3.93 -23.42 -19.53
C MET A 435 -3.60 -23.19 -18.06
N ARG A 436 -2.68 -23.99 -17.50
CA ARG A 436 -2.11 -23.71 -16.18
C ARG A 436 -0.87 -22.84 -16.33
N VAL A 437 -0.74 -21.82 -15.49
CA VAL A 437 0.40 -20.93 -15.43
C VAL A 437 1.08 -20.98 -14.07
N GLU A 438 2.31 -21.47 -14.03
CA GLU A 438 3.14 -21.51 -12.82
C GLU A 438 4.42 -20.72 -13.06
N ASN A 439 4.81 -19.88 -12.10
CA ASN A 439 6.02 -19.04 -12.19
C ASN A 439 6.11 -18.21 -13.50
N GLY A 440 4.97 -17.77 -14.02
CA GLY A 440 4.89 -16.98 -15.26
C GLY A 440 4.97 -17.80 -16.55
N GLN A 441 5.05 -19.13 -16.48
CA GLN A 441 5.11 -20.03 -17.63
C GLN A 441 3.88 -20.95 -17.70
N ILE A 442 3.44 -21.28 -18.91
CA ILE A 442 2.41 -22.26 -19.20
C ILE A 442 3.01 -23.65 -19.01
N THR A 443 2.45 -24.41 -18.08
CA THR A 443 2.93 -25.76 -17.71
C THR A 443 1.99 -26.88 -18.18
N GLU A 444 0.70 -26.60 -18.32
CA GLU A 444 -0.28 -27.59 -18.76
C GLU A 444 -1.30 -26.97 -19.71
N HIS A 445 -1.82 -27.77 -20.65
CA HIS A 445 -2.89 -27.38 -21.56
C HIS A 445 -3.95 -28.48 -21.70
N TRP A 446 -5.21 -28.07 -21.75
CA TRP A 446 -6.36 -28.88 -22.18
C TRP A 446 -7.17 -28.04 -23.16
N GLY A 447 -7.56 -28.58 -24.30
CA GLY A 447 -8.27 -27.82 -25.31
C GLY A 447 -9.25 -28.67 -26.10
N VAL A 448 -10.34 -28.03 -26.51
CA VAL A 448 -11.24 -28.54 -27.52
C VAL A 448 -11.45 -27.47 -28.58
N ALA A 449 -11.38 -27.88 -29.84
CA ALA A 449 -11.69 -27.03 -30.98
C ALA A 449 -12.84 -27.64 -31.75
N HIS A 450 -13.68 -26.82 -32.36
CA HIS A 450 -14.82 -27.26 -33.15
C HIS A 450 -14.37 -27.74 -34.55
N LEU A 451 -13.52 -28.77 -34.58
CA LEU A 451 -12.86 -29.27 -35.78
C LEU A 451 -13.85 -29.80 -36.82
N TYR A 452 -15.02 -30.28 -36.42
CA TYR A 452 -16.07 -30.67 -37.37
C TYR A 452 -16.48 -29.50 -38.27
N SER A 453 -16.76 -28.33 -37.68
CA SER A 453 -17.10 -27.13 -38.46
C SER A 453 -15.93 -26.65 -39.31
N LEU A 454 -14.69 -26.74 -38.79
CA LEU A 454 -13.51 -26.43 -39.58
C LEU A 454 -13.43 -27.34 -40.82
N MET A 455 -13.59 -28.65 -40.67
CA MET A 455 -13.50 -29.62 -41.77
C MET A 455 -14.62 -29.42 -42.80
N GLN A 456 -15.83 -29.01 -42.41
CA GLN A 456 -16.89 -28.61 -43.34
C GLN A 456 -16.51 -27.36 -44.14
N GLN A 457 -15.97 -26.34 -43.46
CA GLN A 457 -15.53 -25.11 -44.12
C GLN A 457 -14.37 -25.36 -45.10
N LEU A 458 -13.45 -26.25 -44.73
CA LEU A 458 -12.38 -26.73 -45.61
C LEU A 458 -12.89 -27.59 -46.78
N GLY A 459 -14.14 -28.06 -46.73
CA GLY A 459 -14.75 -28.90 -47.77
C GLY A 459 -14.31 -30.37 -47.73
N ALA A 460 -13.76 -30.81 -46.60
CA ALA A 460 -13.32 -32.19 -46.41
C ALA A 460 -14.47 -33.13 -46.04
N ILE A 461 -15.54 -32.59 -45.44
CA ILE A 461 -16.75 -33.31 -45.04
C ILE A 461 -17.99 -32.45 -45.34
N ALA A 462 -19.15 -33.11 -45.49
CA ALA A 462 -20.41 -32.48 -45.86
C ALA A 462 -21.11 -31.75 -44.70
#